data_AF-A0A2V8RGL6-F1
#
_entry.id   AF-A0A2V8RGL6-F1
#
_cell.length_a   1.000
_cell.length_b   1.000
_cell.length_c   1.000
_cell.angle_alpha   90.00
_cell.angle_beta   90.00
_cell.angle_gamma   90.00
#
_symmetry.space_group_name_H-M   'P 1'
#
loop_
_entity.id
_entity.type
_entity.pdbx_description
1 polymer ?
#
loop_
_entity_poly.entity_id
_entity_poly.type
_entity_poly.pdbx_seq_one_letter_code
_entity_poly.pdbx_strand_id
1 'polypeptide(L)' 'MPTVLRLGPYRFFFYAGDADEPPHVHVERDEDKAKFWLEPVRLQT' A
#
# COMPACT_ATOMS: atom_id res chain seq x y z
N MET A 1 10.56 0.10 -6.43
CA MET A 1 9.58 -0.14 -5.36
C MET A 1 10.29 -0.52 -4.06
N PRO A 2 10.75 0.43 -3.23
CA PRO A 2 11.21 0.09 -1.89
C PRO A 2 10.03 -0.48 -1.07
N THR A 3 10.30 -1.51 -0.27
CA THR A 3 9.30 -2.06 0.67
C THR A 3 9.35 -1.24 1.94
N VAL A 4 8.21 -0.70 2.39
CA VAL A 4 8.14 0.15 3.58
C VAL A 4 7.78 -0.61 4.85
N LEU A 5 7.06 -1.73 4.71
CA LEU A 5 6.72 -2.62 5.83
C LEU A 5 6.55 -4.05 5.32
N ARG A 6 6.95 -5.03 6.15
CA ARG A 6 6.59 -6.43 5.99
C ARG A 6 5.92 -6.92 7.27
N LEU A 7 4.76 -7.54 7.14
CA LEU A 7 4.02 -8.13 8.24
C LEU A 7 3.55 -9.53 7.84
N GLY A 8 4.26 -10.56 8.31
CA GLY A 8 4.03 -11.93 7.85
C GLY A 8 4.15 -12.04 6.32
N PRO A 9 3.14 -12.60 5.61
CA PRO A 9 3.18 -12.75 4.16
C PRO A 9 2.86 -11.45 3.40
N TYR A 10 2.49 -10.37 4.10
CA TYR A 10 2.08 -9.11 3.49
C TYR A 10 3.27 -8.17 3.29
N ARG A 11 3.34 -7.56 2.10
CA ARG A 11 4.36 -6.59 1.71
C ARG A 11 3.72 -5.25 1.35
N PHE A 12 4.15 -4.18 2.01
CA PHE A 12 3.68 -2.82 1.79
C PHE A 12 4.72 -2.00 1.01
N PHE A 13 4.32 -1.28 -0.03
CA PHE A 13 5.23 -0.46 -0.85
C PHE A 13 4.52 0.69 -1.58
N PHE A 14 5.32 1.66 -2.06
CA PHE A 14 4.85 2.82 -2.83
C PHE A 14 5.29 2.75 -4.30
N TYR A 15 4.29 2.86 -5.19
CA TYR A 15 4.23 3.07 -6.64
C TYR A 15 4.88 4.34 -7.22
N ALA A 16 5.98 4.33 -7.97
CA ALA A 16 6.59 5.57 -8.49
C ALA A 16 5.91 6.01 -9.81
N GLY A 17 5.20 5.09 -10.46
CA GLY A 17 4.46 5.31 -11.69
C GLY A 17 2.96 5.54 -11.50
N ASP A 18 2.49 5.79 -10.27
CA ASP A 18 1.06 6.03 -10.00
C ASP A 18 0.61 7.46 -10.39
N ALA A 19 1.47 8.22 -11.08
CA ALA A 19 1.20 9.53 -11.66
C ALA A 19 0.47 10.49 -10.71
N ASP A 20 -0.74 10.93 -11.07
CA ASP A 20 -1.55 11.92 -10.33
C ASP A 20 -2.55 11.28 -9.35
N GLU A 21 -2.42 9.99 -9.03
CA GLU A 21 -3.28 9.37 -8.04
C GLU A 21 -3.03 9.93 -6.62
N PRO A 22 -4.07 10.07 -5.78
CA PRO A 22 -3.90 10.47 -4.39
C PRO A 22 -2.93 9.55 -3.63
N PRO A 23 -2.27 10.03 -2.56
CA PRO A 23 -1.37 9.20 -1.77
C PRO A 23 -2.02 7.89 -1.30
N HIS A 24 -1.38 6.76 -1.59
CA HIS A 24 -1.87 5.43 -1.25
C HIS A 24 -0.72 4.44 -1.05
N VAL A 25 -1.01 3.31 -0.41
CA VAL A 25 -0.06 2.20 -0.25
C VAL A 25 -0.57 0.96 -0.99
N HIS A 26 0.35 0.26 -1.65
CA HIS A 26 0.07 -1.06 -2.23
C HIS A 26 0.41 -2.13 -1.20
N VAL A 27 -0.45 -3.14 -1.12
CA VAL A 27 -0.27 -4.34 -0.29
C VAL A 27 -0.31 -5.56 -1.20
N GLU A 28 0.71 -6.38 -1.12
CA GLU A 28 0.85 -7.60 -1.91
C GLU A 28 0.95 -8.82 -1.00
N ARG A 29 0.30 -9.91 -1.41
CA ARG A 29 0.45 -11.26 -0.84
C ARG A 29 0.34 -12.27 -1.98
N ASP A 30 1.38 -13.06 -2.21
CA ASP A 30 1.43 -14.06 -3.28
C ASP A 30 1.07 -13.44 -4.64
N GLU A 31 -0.03 -13.84 -5.27
CA GLU A 31 -0.53 -13.28 -6.53
C GLU A 31 -1.55 -12.14 -6.33
N ASP A 32 -1.99 -11.90 -5.08
CA ASP A 32 -2.99 -10.92 -4.73
C ASP A 32 -2.38 -9.53 -4.46
N LYS A 33 -3.08 -8.49 -4.92
CA LYS A 33 -2.69 -7.09 -4.74
C LYS A 33 -3.88 -6.24 -4.33
N ALA A 34 -3.66 -5.34 -3.38
CA ALA A 34 -4.63 -4.37 -2.90
C ALA A 34 -4.01 -2.97 -2.83
N LYS A 35 -4.84 -1.94 -2.95
CA LYS A 35 -4.47 -0.52 -2.83
C LYS A 35 -5.34 0.15 -1.77
N PHE A 36 -4.71 0.91 -0.87
CA PHE A 36 -5.38 1.67 0.18
C PHE A 36 -5.00 3.14 0.12
N TRP A 37 -6.00 4.02 -0.06
CA TRP A 37 -5.82 5.47 0.02
C TRP A 37 -5.42 5.88 1.44
N LEU A 38 -4.47 6.81 1.55
CA LEU A 38 -4.04 7.38 2.83
C LEU A 38 -4.94 8.53 3.28
N GLU A 39 -5.84 9.04 2.43
CA GLU A 39 -6.80 10.07 2.82
C GLU A 39 -8.23 9.48 2.76
N PRO A 40 -8.96 9.44 3.88
CA PRO A 40 -8.49 9.71 5.24
C PRO A 40 -7.77 8.52 5.88
N VAL A 41 -6.67 8.76 6.61
CA VAL A 41 -6.20 7.80 7.61
C VAL A 41 -7.18 7.83 8.78
N ARG A 42 -7.84 6.71 9.04
CA ARG A 42 -8.72 6.52 10.19
C ARG A 42 -8.17 5.39 11.05
N LEU A 43 -8.09 5.64 12.35
CA LEU A 43 -8.01 4.56 13.33
C LEU A 43 -9.41 3.96 13.44
N GLN A 44 -9.58 2.73 12.97
CA GLN A 44 -10.77 1.96 13.27
C GLN A 44 -10.57 1.33 14.65
N THR A 45 -11.31 1.82 15.63
CA THR A 45 -11.46 1.22 16.96
C THR A 45 -12.33 -0.03 16.90
#